data_AF-A0A183ME15-F1
#
_entry.id   AF-A0A183ME15-F1
#
_cell.length_a   1.000
_cell.length_b   1.000
_cell.length_c   1.000
_cell.angle_alpha   90.00
_cell.angle_beta   90.00
_cell.angle_gamma   90.00
#
_symmetry.space_group_name_H-M   'P 1'
#
loop_
_entity.id
_entity.type
_entity.pdbx_description
1 polymer ?
#
loop_
_entity_poly.entity_id
_entity_poly.type
_entity_poly.pdbx_seq_one_letter_code
_entity_poly.pdbx_strand_id
1 'polypeptide(L)'
;MRNKKAAINTSRTRAEKAKAKAEYTEVNKQVKRSIRTDKRKYVKDLAMTAKKAARDGNIRQRYDVTKKPSGNRRKPERPMNSKEVEVITNIEEQRN
;
A
#
# COMPACT_ATOMS: atom_id res chain seq x y z
N MET A 1 -46.25 -3.69 -7.67
CA MET A 1 -45.12 -3.09 -8.44
C MET A 1 -43.89 -2.69 -7.61
N ARG A 2 -44.02 -2.32 -6.33
CA ARG A 2 -42.87 -1.87 -5.49
C ARG A 2 -41.75 -2.91 -5.31
N ASN A 3 -42.08 -4.20 -5.20
CA ASN A 3 -41.09 -5.25 -4.91
C ASN A 3 -40.08 -5.50 -6.06
N LYS A 4 -40.51 -5.34 -7.32
CA LYS A 4 -39.62 -5.49 -8.49
C LYS A 4 -38.56 -4.38 -8.53
N LYS A 5 -38.95 -3.14 -8.18
CA LYS A 5 -38.02 -1.99 -8.11
C LYS A 5 -36.98 -2.18 -7.00
N ALA A 6 -37.42 -2.69 -5.84
CA ALA A 6 -36.50 -2.99 -4.74
C ALA A 6 -35.47 -4.07 -5.12
N ALA A 7 -35.89 -5.16 -5.75
CA ALA A 7 -34.99 -6.22 -6.20
C ALA A 7 -33.93 -5.73 -7.20
N ILE A 8 -34.33 -4.87 -8.14
CA ILE A 8 -33.41 -4.25 -9.11
C ILE A 8 -32.41 -3.34 -8.40
N ASN A 9 -32.87 -2.51 -7.47
CA ASN A 9 -32.00 -1.61 -6.72
C ASN A 9 -30.99 -2.37 -5.86
N THR A 10 -31.42 -3.41 -5.15
CA THR A 10 -30.52 -4.28 -4.37
C THR A 10 -29.47 -4.94 -5.26
N SER A 11 -29.86 -5.39 -6.45
CA SER A 11 -28.95 -6.03 -7.40
C SER A 11 -27.89 -5.04 -7.91
N ARG A 12 -28.29 -3.80 -8.24
CA ARG A 12 -27.36 -2.71 -8.61
C ARG A 12 -26.39 -2.39 -7.47
N THR A 13 -26.88 -2.21 -6.25
CA THR A 13 -26.02 -1.92 -5.09
C THR A 13 -25.01 -3.03 -4.83
N ARG A 14 -25.40 -4.30 -4.98
CA ARG A 14 -24.49 -5.44 -4.80
C ARG A 14 -23.41 -5.47 -5.88
N ALA A 15 -23.76 -5.17 -7.13
CA ALA A 15 -22.81 -5.11 -8.23
C ALA A 15 -21.78 -3.98 -8.03
N GLU A 16 -22.21 -2.79 -7.63
CA GLU A 16 -21.32 -1.66 -7.36
C GLU A 16 -20.37 -1.95 -6.19
N LYS A 17 -20.86 -2.56 -5.10
CA LYS A 17 -20.01 -3.01 -3.98
C LYS A 17 -18.97 -4.05 -4.43
N ALA A 18 -19.33 -4.95 -5.34
CA ALA A 18 -18.40 -5.94 -5.88
C ALA A 18 -17.30 -5.31 -6.75
N LYS A 19 -17.65 -4.32 -7.58
CA LYS A 19 -16.69 -3.55 -8.39
C LYS A 19 -15.69 -2.80 -7.51
N ALA A 20 -16.18 -2.03 -6.53
CA ALA A 20 -15.32 -1.28 -5.61
C ALA A 20 -14.35 -2.21 -4.84
N LYS A 21 -14.83 -3.38 -4.41
CA LYS A 21 -13.98 -4.39 -3.76
C LYS A 21 -12.90 -4.92 -4.71
N ALA A 22 -13.24 -5.18 -5.97
CA ALA A 22 -12.29 -5.64 -6.98
C ALA A 22 -11.21 -4.58 -7.23
N GLU A 23 -11.60 -3.32 -7.42
CA GLU A 23 -10.68 -2.19 -7.59
C GLU A 23 -9.74 -2.04 -6.40
N TYR A 24 -10.27 -2.08 -5.17
CA TYR A 24 -9.46 -2.04 -3.96
C TYR A 24 -8.42 -3.18 -3.92
N THR A 25 -8.80 -4.40 -4.33
CA THR A 25 -7.85 -5.53 -4.35
C THR A 25 -6.74 -5.35 -5.38
N GLU A 26 -7.04 -4.79 -6.55
CA GLU A 26 -6.03 -4.53 -7.58
C GLU A 26 -5.05 -3.43 -7.16
N VAL A 27 -5.56 -2.31 -6.63
CA VAL A 27 -4.71 -1.22 -6.12
C VAL A 27 -3.84 -1.70 -4.95
N ASN A 28 -4.39 -2.48 -4.02
CA ASN A 28 -3.61 -3.05 -2.90
C ASN A 28 -2.49 -3.99 -3.39
N LYS A 29 -2.73 -4.80 -4.44
CA LYS A 29 -1.67 -5.61 -5.07
C LYS A 29 -0.58 -4.72 -5.66
N GLN A 30 -0.94 -3.64 -6.33
CA GLN A 30 0.00 -2.70 -6.93
C GLN A 30 0.87 -2.01 -5.88
N VAL A 31 0.27 -1.52 -4.80
CA VAL A 31 0.97 -0.87 -3.67
C VAL A 31 1.97 -1.83 -3.01
N LYS A 32 1.59 -3.09 -2.77
CA LYS A 32 2.53 -4.08 -2.22
C LYS A 32 3.71 -4.35 -3.16
N ARG A 33 3.48 -4.36 -4.47
CA ARG A 33 4.55 -4.51 -5.47
C ARG A 33 5.46 -3.28 -5.52
N SER A 34 4.93 -2.07 -5.44
CA SER A 34 5.73 -0.85 -5.43
C SER A 34 6.60 -0.76 -4.17
N ILE A 35 6.04 -1.03 -2.98
CA ILE A 35 6.79 -1.07 -1.71
C ILE A 35 7.96 -2.06 -1.78
N ARG A 36 7.72 -3.26 -2.33
CA ARG A 36 8.79 -4.26 -2.48
C ARG A 36 9.89 -3.78 -3.45
N THR A 37 9.51 -3.08 -4.51
CA THR A 37 10.45 -2.58 -5.53
C THR A 37 11.26 -1.42 -4.97
N ASP A 38 10.63 -0.49 -4.27
CA ASP A 38 11.28 0.65 -3.63
C ASP A 38 12.32 0.21 -2.58
N LYS A 39 11.94 -0.74 -1.70
CA LYS A 39 12.88 -1.36 -0.75
C LYS A 39 14.11 -1.97 -1.46
N ARG A 40 13.92 -2.62 -2.62
CA ARG A 40 15.03 -3.17 -3.42
C ARG A 40 15.91 -2.07 -4.02
N LYS A 41 15.33 -0.98 -4.51
CA LYS A 41 16.09 0.18 -5.02
C LYS A 41 16.94 0.80 -3.91
N TYR A 42 16.33 1.09 -2.76
CA TYR A 42 17.03 1.64 -1.60
C TYR A 42 18.24 0.79 -1.16
N VAL A 43 18.06 -0.52 -1.07
CA VAL A 43 19.17 -1.44 -0.71
C VAL A 43 20.26 -1.44 -1.79
N LYS A 44 19.90 -1.40 -3.07
CA LYS A 44 20.86 -1.36 -4.19
C LYS A 44 21.69 -0.07 -4.16
N ASP A 45 21.04 1.06 -3.91
CA ASP A 45 21.70 2.36 -3.84
C ASP A 45 22.68 2.41 -2.67
N LEU A 46 22.27 1.93 -1.48
CA LEU A 46 23.17 1.76 -0.35
C LEU A 46 24.38 0.89 -0.69
N ALA A 47 24.17 -0.25 -1.36
CA ALA A 47 25.26 -1.14 -1.76
C ALA A 47 26.22 -0.46 -2.74
N MET A 48 25.71 0.34 -3.68
CA MET A 48 26.51 1.12 -4.62
C MET A 48 27.33 2.19 -3.89
N THR A 49 26.74 2.93 -2.96
CA THR A 49 27.44 3.90 -2.12
C THR A 49 28.53 3.25 -1.27
N ALA A 50 28.26 2.08 -0.67
CA ALA A 50 29.25 1.32 0.09
C ALA A 50 30.43 0.89 -0.79
N LYS A 51 30.17 0.42 -2.01
CA LYS A 51 31.22 0.02 -2.96
C LYS A 51 32.09 1.20 -3.38
N LYS A 52 31.50 2.38 -3.57
CA LYS A 52 32.25 3.61 -3.86
C LYS A 52 33.11 4.03 -2.67
N ALA A 53 32.55 4.08 -1.46
CA ALA A 53 33.29 4.40 -0.24
C ALA A 53 34.46 3.41 0.03
N ALA A 54 34.28 2.13 -0.31
CA ALA A 54 35.35 1.14 -0.21
C ALA A 54 36.50 1.38 -1.20
N ARG A 55 36.19 1.84 -2.41
CA ARG A 55 37.19 2.22 -3.42
C ARG A 55 37.93 3.51 -3.04
N ASP A 56 37.20 4.46 -2.48
CA ASP A 56 37.74 5.77 -2.09
C ASP A 56 38.46 5.73 -0.72
N GLY A 57 38.60 4.55 -0.09
CA GLY A 57 39.29 4.38 1.20
C GLY A 57 38.54 4.97 2.42
N ASN A 58 37.28 5.36 2.27
CA ASN A 58 36.50 6.03 3.31
C ASN A 58 35.85 5.02 4.28
N ILE A 59 36.68 4.47 5.20
CA ILE A 59 36.34 3.36 6.11
C ILE A 59 35.12 3.65 6.99
N ARG A 60 34.96 4.90 7.45
CA ARG A 60 33.90 5.30 8.40
C ARG A 60 32.51 5.25 7.75
N GLN A 61 32.35 5.83 6.56
CA GLN A 61 31.10 5.73 5.79
C GLN A 61 30.76 4.29 5.39
N ARG A 62 31.78 3.47 5.08
CA ARG A 62 31.57 2.07 4.72
C ARG A 62 30.94 1.26 5.87
N TYR A 63 31.29 1.58 7.12
CA TYR A 63 30.71 0.92 8.30
C TYR A 63 29.27 1.36 8.55
N ASP A 64 28.98 2.66 8.45
CA ASP A 64 27.64 3.20 8.67
C ASP A 64 26.62 2.70 7.62
N VAL A 65 27.05 2.53 6.37
CA VAL A 65 26.20 2.03 5.29
C VAL A 65 25.93 0.53 5.40
N THR A 66 26.87 -0.27 5.91
CA THR A 66 26.69 -1.72 6.10
C THR A 66 25.89 -2.08 7.36
N LYS A 67 25.86 -1.19 8.37
CA LYS A 67 25.07 -1.39 9.61
C LYS A 67 23.57 -1.14 9.44
N LYS A 68 23.16 -0.23 8.54
CA LYS A 68 21.76 0.11 8.28
C LYS A 68 20.88 -1.04 7.74
N PRO A 69 21.34 -1.89 6.79
CA PRO A 69 20.51 -2.98 6.27
C PRO A 69 20.37 -4.18 7.23
N SER A 70 21.27 -4.37 8.20
CA SER A 70 21.27 -5.56 9.08
C SER A 70 20.24 -5.49 10.22
N GLY A 71 19.65 -4.32 10.51
CA GLY A 71 18.67 -4.11 11.58
C GLY A 71 17.23 -4.52 11.26
N ASN A 72 16.89 -4.76 9.99
CA ASN A 72 15.50 -5.03 9.58
C ASN A 72 15.13 -6.52 9.70
N ARG A 73 15.15 -7.05 10.92
CA ARG A 73 14.65 -8.41 11.23
C ARG A 73 13.12 -8.42 11.19
N ARG A 74 12.59 -8.67 9.98
CA ARG A 74 11.30 -9.31 9.66
C ARG A 74 10.18 -9.13 10.72
N LYS A 75 9.46 -8.00 10.66
CA LYS A 75 8.04 -7.99 11.04
C LYS A 75 7.20 -7.99 9.77
N PRO A 76 6.28 -8.96 9.58
CA PRO A 76 5.30 -8.84 8.51
C PRO A 76 4.47 -7.58 8.74
N GLU A 77 4.36 -6.78 7.69
CA GLU A 77 3.54 -5.58 7.62
C GLU A 77 2.10 -6.00 7.98
N ARG A 78 1.58 -5.46 9.09
CA ARG A 78 0.22 -5.78 9.55
C ARG A 78 -0.74 -5.48 8.40
N PRO A 79 -1.73 -6.34 8.15
CA PRO A 79 -2.74 -6.06 7.13
C PRO A 79 -3.46 -4.76 7.49
N MET A 80 -3.36 -3.75 6.62
CA MET A 80 -4.14 -2.51 6.63
C MET A 80 -5.58 -2.83 6.21
N ASN A 81 -6.22 -3.73 6.94
CA ASN A 81 -7.64 -3.96 6.78
C ASN A 81 -8.30 -2.99 7.76
N SER A 82 -8.47 -1.72 7.36
CA SER A 82 -9.53 -0.91 7.96
C SER A 82 -10.83 -1.58 7.55
N LYS A 83 -11.34 -2.44 8.44
CA LYS A 83 -12.73 -2.90 8.38
C LYS A 83 -13.57 -1.67 8.61
N GLU A 84 -13.92 -0.95 7.56
CA GLU A 84 -15.20 -0.27 7.44
C GLU A 84 -15.22 0.42 6.08
N VAL A 85 -15.98 -0.21 5.20
CA VAL A 85 -16.78 0.52 4.22
C VAL A 85 -17.81 1.28 5.06
N GLU A 86 -17.38 2.31 5.78
CA GLU A 86 -18.31 3.25 6.40
C GLU A 86 -18.86 4.08 5.25
N VAL A 87 -20.11 3.75 4.99
CA VAL A 87 -20.99 4.35 4.02
C VAL A 87 -20.96 5.86 4.25
N ILE A 88 -20.34 6.61 3.34
CA ILE A 88 -20.51 8.07 3.27
C ILE A 88 -21.93 8.32 2.74
N THR A 89 -22.94 8.10 3.59
CA THR A 89 -24.26 8.70 3.50
C THR A 89 -24.19 9.98 4.33
N ASN A 90 -23.70 11.09 3.76
CA ASN A 90 -23.82 12.42 4.39
C ASN A 90 -23.54 13.56 3.39
N ILE A 91 -24.05 13.47 2.15
CA ILE A 91 -23.93 14.57 1.16
C ILE A 91 -25.18 15.48 1.15
N GLU A 92 -26.27 15.15 1.86
CA GLU A 92 -27.47 16.01 1.89
C GLU A 92 -27.48 17.11 2.97
N GLU A 93 -26.45 17.23 3.82
CA GLU A 93 -26.44 18.22 4.91
C GLU A 93 -25.38 19.33 4.77
N GLN A 94 -25.02 19.70 3.54
CA GLN A 94 -24.28 20.95 3.27
C GLN A 94 -25.07 21.88 2.35
N ARG A 95 -26.19 22.38 2.87
CA ARG A 95 -26.74 23.69 2.47
C ARG A 95 -27.34 24.37 3.69
N ASN A 96 -26.57 25.28 4.26
CA ASN A 96 -27.02 26.62 4.67
C ASN A 96 -25.88 27.59 4.40
#